data_AF-A0A9D1N521-F1
#
_entry.id   AF-A0A9D1N521-F1
#
_cell.length_a   1.000
_cell.length_b   1.000
_cell.length_c   1.000
_cell.angle_alpha   90.00
_cell.angle_beta   90.00
_cell.angle_gamma   90.00
#
_symmetry.space_group_name_H-M   'P 1'
#
loop_
_entity.id
_entity.type
_entity.pdbx_description
1 polymer ?
#
loop_
_entity_poly.entity_id
_entity_poly.type
_entity_poly.pdbx_seq_one_letter_code
_entity_poly.pdbx_strand_id
1 'polypeptide(L)'
;YEITQSMKRAIVVSESTLYPVLRRLQKEGLCRTYDMPYQGRNRRYYSITEEGRSKLEEYRTQWLDYKHAIDTFLDEKTGKDPEGKDGGEDE
;
A
#
# COMPACT_ATOMS: atom_id res chain seq x y z
N TYR A 1 -12.56 10.22 12.63
CA TYR A 1 -12.51 8.79 12.98
C TYR A 1 -12.63 7.85 11.77
N GLU A 2 -13.36 8.19 10.71
CA GLU A 2 -13.54 7.28 9.55
C GLU A 2 -12.24 6.82 8.86
N ILE A 3 -11.30 7.73 8.60
CA ILE A 3 -10.03 7.38 7.94
C ILE A 3 -9.28 6.34 8.78
N THR A 4 -9.16 6.56 10.08
CA THR A 4 -8.53 5.61 11.01
C THR A 4 -9.24 4.25 11.00
N GLN A 5 -10.58 4.23 11.04
CA GLN A 5 -11.35 2.98 11.04
C GLN A 5 -11.20 2.23 9.72
N SER A 6 -11.20 2.93 8.59
CA SER A 6 -11.01 2.34 7.26
C SER A 6 -9.60 1.78 7.10
N MET A 7 -8.59 2.51 7.57
CA MET A 7 -7.20 2.07 7.56
C MET A 7 -6.97 0.81 8.41
N LYS A 8 -7.51 0.78 9.64
CA LYS A 8 -7.40 -0.38 10.54
C LYS A 8 -8.05 -1.65 10.00
N ARG A 9 -9.05 -1.53 9.11
CA ARG A 9 -9.65 -2.69 8.41
C ARG A 9 -8.78 -3.23 7.29
N ALA A 10 -8.01 -2.38 6.63
CA ALA A 10 -7.17 -2.76 5.50
C ALA A 10 -5.77 -3.23 5.94
N ILE A 11 -5.20 -2.61 6.98
CA ILE A 11 -3.84 -2.89 7.47
C ILE A 11 -3.75 -2.75 8.99
N VAL A 12 -2.77 -3.41 9.59
CA VAL A 12 -2.44 -3.23 11.01
C VAL A 12 -1.66 -1.92 11.17
N VAL A 13 -2.36 -0.85 11.58
CA VAL A 13 -1.75 0.48 11.78
C VAL A 13 -2.29 1.16 13.04
N SER A 14 -1.40 1.78 13.80
CA SER A 14 -1.77 2.58 14.97
C SER A 14 -2.15 4.02 14.58
N GLU A 15 -2.89 4.69 15.46
CA GLU A 15 -3.18 6.12 15.30
C GLU A 15 -1.92 6.98 15.36
N SER A 16 -0.97 6.61 16.23
CA SER A 16 0.32 7.29 16.34
C SER A 16 1.14 7.22 15.05
N THR A 17 0.95 6.19 14.21
CA THR A 17 1.59 6.09 12.89
C THR A 17 0.79 6.79 11.80
N LEU A 18 -0.55 6.74 11.86
CA LEU A 18 -1.41 7.32 10.82
C LEU A 18 -1.35 8.85 10.78
N TYR A 19 -1.40 9.53 11.93
CA TYR A 19 -1.47 10.99 11.96
C TYR A 19 -0.21 11.68 11.41
N PRO A 20 1.03 11.22 11.69
CA PRO A 20 2.23 11.74 11.03
C PRO A 20 2.19 11.61 9.51
N VAL A 21 1.67 10.50 8.98
CA VAL A 21 1.52 10.31 7.53
C VAL A 21 0.55 11.33 6.94
N LEU A 22 -0.63 11.52 7.56
CA LEU A 22 -1.60 12.52 7.12
C LEU A 22 -1.02 13.94 7.16
N ARG A 23 -0.25 14.28 8.20
CA ARG A 23 0.45 15.56 8.29
C ARG A 23 1.48 15.75 7.18
N ARG A 24 2.23 14.69 6.83
CA ARG A 24 3.20 14.74 5.74
C ARG A 24 2.50 14.97 4.40
N LEU A 25 1.45 14.21 4.09
CA LEU A 25 0.66 14.38 2.86
C LEU A 25 0.07 15.78 2.76
N GLN A 26 -0.35 16.36 3.88
CA GLN A 26 -0.81 17.75 3.92
C GLN A 26 0.33 18.74 3.62
N LYS A 27 1.49 18.57 4.25
CA LYS A 27 2.66 19.43 4.04
C LYS A 27 3.16 19.39 2.59
N GLU A 28 3.05 18.24 1.94
CA GLU A 28 3.40 18.02 0.53
C GLU A 28 2.32 18.52 -0.44
N GLY A 29 1.18 19.03 0.06
CA GLY A 29 0.09 19.52 -0.78
C GLY A 29 -0.75 18.42 -1.44
N LEU A 30 -0.53 17.15 -1.09
CA LEU A 30 -1.25 15.99 -1.63
C LEU A 30 -2.62 15.78 -0.94
N CYS A 31 -2.81 16.41 0.22
CA CYS A 31 -4.03 16.33 1.00
C CYS A 31 -4.39 17.70 1.59
N ARG A 32 -5.66 18.09 1.50
CA ARG A 32 -6.20 19.30 2.13
C ARG A 32 -6.97 18.92 3.39
N THR A 33 -6.88 19.79 4.40
CA THR A 33 -7.66 19.66 5.63
C THR A 33 -8.58 20.85 5.82
N TYR A 34 -9.80 20.61 6.24
CA TYR A 34 -10.74 21.66 6.61
C TYR A 34 -11.58 21.22 7.80
N ASP A 35 -12.03 22.19 8.60
CA ASP A 35 -12.90 21.95 9.73
C ASP A 35 -14.33 22.31 9.37
N MET A 36 -15.28 21.45 9.73
CA MET A 36 -16.71 21.65 9.46
C MET A 36 -17.55 21.21 10.66
N PRO A 37 -18.58 21.99 11.06
CA PRO A 37 -19.53 21.56 12.07
C PRO A 37 -20.29 20.31 11.62
N TYR A 38 -20.34 19.32 12.50
CA TYR A 38 -21.11 18.10 12.30
C TYR A 38 -21.67 17.62 13.64
N GLN A 39 -23.01 17.56 13.75
CA GLN A 39 -23.71 17.16 14.98
C GLN A 39 -23.24 17.96 16.22
N GLY A 40 -23.15 19.29 16.09
CA GLY A 40 -22.78 20.18 17.20
C GLY A 40 -21.31 20.15 17.60
N ARG A 41 -20.44 19.42 16.88
CA ARG A 41 -18.99 19.38 17.11
C ARG A 41 -18.25 19.73 15.84
N ASN A 42 -17.16 20.49 15.98
CA ASN A 42 -16.29 20.76 14.84
C ASN A 42 -15.50 19.49 14.51
N ARG A 43 -15.56 19.03 13.26
CA ARG A 43 -14.85 17.84 12.79
C ARG A 43 -13.83 18.23 11.73
N ARG A 44 -12.65 17.61 11.81
CA ARG A 44 -11.62 17.74 10.79
C ARG A 44 -11.84 16.73 9.67
N TYR A 45 -11.91 17.23 8.46
CA TYR A 45 -12.01 16.46 7.23
C TYR A 45 -10.71 16.54 6.44
N TYR A 46 -10.43 15.49 5.69
CA TYR A 46 -9.29 15.36 4.81
C TYR A 46 -9.81 15.08 3.41
N SER A 47 -9.27 15.76 2.41
CA SER A 47 -9.63 15.55 1.01
C SER A 47 -8.36 15.48 0.17
N ILE A 48 -8.28 14.49 -0.71
CA ILE A 48 -7.18 14.37 -1.66
C ILE A 48 -7.21 15.53 -2.64
N THR A 49 -6.05 16.09 -2.95
CA THR A 49 -5.91 17.14 -3.97
C THR A 49 -5.75 16.53 -5.36
N GLU A 50 -5.73 17.36 -6.39
CA GLU A 50 -5.48 16.87 -7.74
C GLU A 50 -4.04 16.39 -7.89
N GLU A 51 -3.09 17.12 -7.28
CA GLU A 51 -1.69 16.70 -7.16
C GLU A 51 -1.57 15.38 -6.37
N GLY A 52 -2.37 15.23 -5.31
CA GLY A 52 -2.48 13.98 -4.55
C GLY A 52 -2.99 12.81 -5.38
N ARG A 53 -3.95 13.02 -6.28
CA ARG A 53 -4.43 11.99 -7.20
C ARG A 53 -3.37 11.59 -8.22
N SER A 54 -2.69 12.56 -8.83
CA SER A 54 -1.58 12.27 -9.74
C SER A 54 -0.50 11.44 -9.04
N LYS A 55 -0.12 11.84 -7.81
CA LYS A 55 0.88 11.10 -7.02
C LYS A 55 0.42 9.70 -6.63
N LEU A 56 -0.87 9.53 -6.36
CA LEU A 56 -1.44 8.21 -6.07
C LEU A 56 -1.32 7.25 -7.26
N GLU A 57 -1.54 7.73 -8.49
CA GLU A 57 -1.34 6.90 -9.69
C GLU A 57 0.13 6.52 -9.91
N GLU A 58 1.05 7.45 -9.65
CA GLU A 58 2.48 7.13 -9.66
C GLU A 58 2.83 6.04 -8.64
N TYR A 59 2.34 6.15 -7.40
CA TYR A 59 2.57 5.14 -6.37
C TYR A 59 1.94 3.79 -6.71
N ARG A 60 0.77 3.77 -7.36
CA ARG A 60 0.15 2.51 -7.82
C ARG A 60 1.00 1.82 -8.87
N THR A 61 1.49 2.58 -9.84
CA THR A 61 2.36 2.05 -10.89
C THR A 61 3.64 1.47 -10.28
N GLN A 62 4.33 2.26 -9.44
CA GLN A 62 5.54 1.82 -8.75
C GLN A 62 5.33 0.59 -7.88
N TRP A 63 4.17 0.50 -7.20
CA TRP A 63 3.83 -0.66 -6.39
C TRP A 63 3.65 -1.92 -7.23
N LEU A 64 2.99 -1.83 -8.38
CA LEU A 64 2.81 -2.96 -9.28
C LEU A 64 4.15 -3.45 -9.82
N ASP A 65 5.02 -2.53 -10.25
CA ASP A 65 6.36 -2.88 -10.73
C ASP A 65 7.18 -3.57 -9.64
N TYR A 66 7.18 -3.02 -8.42
CA TYR A 66 7.90 -3.58 -7.28
C TYR A 66 7.38 -4.97 -6.89
N LYS A 67 6.05 -5.12 -6.86
CA LYS A 67 5.40 -6.40 -6.60
C LYS A 67 5.81 -7.44 -7.65
N HIS A 68 5.73 -7.11 -8.94
CA HIS A 68 6.09 -8.03 -10.02
C HIS A 68 7.56 -8.48 -9.92
N ALA A 69 8.47 -7.57 -9.60
CA ALA A 69 9.88 -7.90 -9.41
C ALA A 69 10.10 -8.88 -8.24
N ILE A 70 9.41 -8.65 -7.11
CA ILE A 70 9.47 -9.56 -5.95
C ILE A 70 8.86 -10.92 -6.29
N ASP A 71 7.68 -10.94 -6.90
CA ASP A 71 7.00 -12.19 -7.26
C ASP A 71 7.89 -13.04 -8.18
N THR A 72 8.53 -12.42 -9.18
CA THR A 72 9.50 -13.09 -10.06
C THR A 72 10.67 -13.69 -9.29
N PHE A 73 11.30 -12.91 -8.39
CA PHE A 73 12.43 -13.37 -7.59
C PHE A 73 12.06 -14.51 -6.63
N LEU A 74 10.85 -14.49 -6.08
CA LEU A 74 10.36 -15.53 -5.18
C LEU A 74 9.97 -16.80 -5.94
N ASP A 75 9.39 -16.68 -7.13
CA ASP A 75 9.00 -17.81 -7.97
C ASP A 75 10.24 -18.56 -8.52
N GLU A 76 11.32 -17.83 -8.85
CA GLU A 76 12.60 -18.41 -9.30
C GLU A 76 13.26 -19.37 -8.28
N LYS A 77 12.90 -19.29 -6.99
CA LYS A 77 13.39 -20.22 -5.97
C LYS A 77 12.58 -21.50 -5.80
N THR A 78 11.57 -21.76 -6.64
CA THR A 78 10.67 -22.92 -6.48
C THR A 78 10.62 -23.93 -7.65
N GLY A 79 11.65 -24.00 -8.50
CA GLY A 79 11.83 -25.16 -9.38
C GLY A 79 13.18 -25.10 -10.12
N LYS A 80 13.98 -26.14 -10.25
CA LYS A 80 13.87 -27.59 -10.01
C LYS A 80 15.31 -28.04 -9.74
N ASP A 81 15.56 -28.89 -8.76
CA ASP A 81 16.72 -29.78 -8.85
C ASP A 81 16.42 -30.78 -9.97
N PRO A 82 17.19 -30.82 -11.08
CA PRO A 82 17.12 -31.92 -12.01
C PRO A 82 18.19 -32.92 -11.60
N GLU A 83 17.84 -33.99 -10.89
CA GLU A 83 18.61 -35.26 -10.79
C GLU A 83 17.99 -36.13 -9.67
N GLY A 84 17.65 -37.41 -9.82
CA GLY A 84 17.99 -38.34 -10.89
C GLY A 84 16.86 -39.34 -11.15
N LYS A 85 16.63 -39.59 -12.43
CA LYS A 85 16.23 -40.91 -12.92
C LYS A 85 17.44 -41.46 -13.66
N ASP A 86 18.25 -42.21 -12.92
CA ASP A 86 19.24 -43.17 -13.42
C ASP A 86 18.87 -44.49 -12.73
N GLY A 87 18.68 -45.63 -13.36
CA GLY A 87 18.57 -45.99 -14.76
C GLY A 87 17.70 -47.24 -14.81
N GLY A 88 17.01 -47.44 -15.93
CA GLY A 88 16.41 -48.71 -16.30
C GLY A 88 16.66 -48.91 -17.78
N GLU A 89 16.85 -50.18 -18.17
CA GLU A 89 17.31 -50.73 -19.47
C GLU A 89 18.78 -51.21 -19.38
N ASP A 90 19.14 -52.49 -19.52
CA ASP A 90 18.46 -53.63 -20.17
C ASP A 90 18.95 -55.01 -19.67
N GLU A 91 18.08 -56.01 -19.89
CA GLU A 91 18.35 -57.46 -19.91
C GLU A 91 19.33 -57.91 -21.00
#